data_AF-A0A8J8TK92-F1
#
_entry.id   AF-A0A8J8TK92-F1
#
_cell.length_a   1.000
_cell.length_b   1.000
_cell.length_c   1.000
_cell.angle_alpha   90.00
_cell.angle_beta   90.00
_cell.angle_gamma   90.00
#
_symmetry.space_group_name_H-M   'P 1'
#
loop_
_entity.id
_entity.type
_entity.pdbx_description
1 polymer ?
#
loop_
_entity_poly.entity_id
_entity_poly.type
_entity_poly.pdbx_seq_one_letter_code
_entity_poly.pdbx_strand_id
1 'polypeptide(L)'
;GGSDIIGLPIANDLPLIWDYRTPLPVHLKKEGYRLVNMGNKGMIADNKLYMPEPGCYAIKAINEKGDEKTFFIRGVNYDEDVIRLIRVNIGDVESPKTIREIMRESSYDSNTIIRTFEDVKYGHKNVDRVRYEEFLRAIGRTFNKVIICENS
;
A
#
# COMPACT_ATOMS: atom_id res chain seq x y z
N GLY A 1 -4.19 9.42 3.32
CA GLY A 1 -5.04 8.64 2.44
C GLY A 1 -6.47 9.05 2.65
N GLY A 2 -7.25 9.10 1.58
CA GLY A 2 -8.65 9.50 1.59
C GLY A 2 -8.90 10.90 1.02
N SER A 3 -10.08 11.44 1.31
CA SER A 3 -10.53 12.78 0.95
C SER A 3 -11.13 13.52 2.16
N ASP A 4 -11.74 14.65 1.90
CA ASP A 4 -12.70 15.33 2.75
C ASP A 4 -13.99 14.52 3.00
N ILE A 5 -14.25 13.45 2.22
CA ILE A 5 -15.43 12.59 2.34
C ILE A 5 -15.07 11.24 2.99
N ILE A 6 -13.98 10.60 2.56
CA ILE A 6 -13.55 9.29 3.07
C ILE A 6 -12.25 9.44 3.86
N GLY A 7 -12.21 8.94 5.10
CA GLY A 7 -11.01 8.79 5.91
C GLY A 7 -10.47 7.37 5.83
N LEU A 8 -9.18 7.25 5.54
CA LEU A 8 -8.42 6.00 5.60
C LEU A 8 -7.23 6.19 6.55
N PRO A 9 -6.86 5.19 7.37
CA PRO A 9 -5.68 5.22 8.25
C PRO A 9 -4.38 5.00 7.47
N ILE A 10 -4.24 5.70 6.35
CA ILE A 10 -3.06 5.72 5.49
C ILE A 10 -2.60 7.17 5.48
N ALA A 11 -1.31 7.46 5.61
CA ALA A 11 -0.85 8.86 5.54
C ALA A 11 -1.10 9.48 4.14
N ASN A 12 -1.20 10.81 4.02
CA ASN A 12 -1.54 11.47 2.76
C ASN A 12 -0.39 11.45 1.74
N ASP A 13 0.84 11.32 2.21
CA ASP A 13 2.06 11.21 1.41
C ASP A 13 2.29 9.79 0.87
N LEU A 14 1.48 8.82 1.27
CA LEU A 14 1.63 7.42 0.92
C LEU A 14 0.61 6.97 -0.12
N PRO A 15 0.98 6.00 -0.97
CA PRO A 15 0.03 5.33 -1.84
C PRO A 15 -1.00 4.55 -1.02
N LEU A 16 -2.19 4.36 -1.60
CA LEU A 16 -3.30 3.62 -0.96
C LEU A 16 -3.05 2.11 -1.02
N ILE A 17 -2.14 1.65 -0.18
CA ILE A 17 -1.77 0.24 -0.04
C ILE A 17 -2.09 -0.22 1.38
N TRP A 18 -2.70 -1.39 1.51
CA TRP A 18 -3.09 -1.97 2.79
C TRP A 18 -2.84 -3.48 2.85
N ASP A 19 -2.64 -4.03 4.06
CA ASP A 19 -2.45 -5.48 4.21
C ASP A 19 -3.80 -6.17 4.08
N TYR A 20 -4.00 -6.99 3.04
CA TYR A 20 -5.29 -7.65 2.81
C TYR A 20 -5.68 -8.60 3.95
N ARG A 21 -4.71 -9.11 4.70
CA ARG A 21 -4.93 -10.01 5.86
C ARG A 21 -5.59 -9.28 7.04
N THR A 22 -5.61 -7.94 7.01
CA THR A 22 -6.23 -7.11 8.04
C THR A 22 -7.34 -6.23 7.45
N PRO A 23 -8.54 -6.17 8.06
CA PRO A 23 -9.59 -5.28 7.58
C PRO A 23 -9.12 -3.82 7.61
N LEU A 24 -9.29 -3.09 6.51
CA LEU A 24 -8.97 -1.66 6.42
C LEU A 24 -10.10 -0.85 7.04
N PRO A 25 -9.89 -0.09 8.12
CA PRO A 25 -10.87 0.86 8.62
C PRO A 25 -11.19 1.92 7.56
N VAL A 26 -12.48 2.18 7.33
CA VAL A 26 -12.99 3.20 6.42
C VAL A 26 -14.02 4.03 7.14
N HIS A 27 -13.80 5.34 7.23
CA HIS A 27 -14.72 6.25 7.90
C HIS A 27 -15.26 7.29 6.92
N LEU A 28 -16.56 7.57 6.99
CA LEU A 28 -17.13 8.73 6.32
C LEU A 28 -16.92 9.96 7.20
N LYS A 29 -16.36 11.02 6.62
CA LYS A 29 -16.10 12.31 7.29
C LYS A 29 -17.24 13.31 7.11
N LYS A 30 -18.16 13.03 6.17
CA LYS A 30 -19.33 13.87 5.89
C LYS A 30 -20.61 13.06 6.00
N GLU A 31 -21.62 13.67 6.60
CA GLU A 31 -22.97 13.13 6.67
C GLU A 31 -23.64 13.11 5.28
N GLY A 32 -24.64 12.25 5.11
CA GLY A 32 -25.38 12.10 3.86
C GLY A 32 -24.67 11.30 2.76
N TYR A 33 -23.44 10.84 3.01
CA TYR A 33 -22.75 9.88 2.15
C TYR A 33 -23.00 8.45 2.64
N ARG A 34 -23.01 7.50 1.72
CA ARG A 34 -22.97 6.06 2.00
C ARG A 34 -21.81 5.41 1.27
N LEU A 35 -21.19 4.42 1.92
CA LEU A 35 -20.15 3.60 1.28
C LEU A 35 -20.80 2.52 0.40
N VAL A 36 -20.22 2.35 -0.77
CA VAL A 36 -20.58 1.34 -1.76
C VAL A 36 -19.29 0.64 -2.15
N ASN A 37 -19.29 -0.69 -2.05
CA ASN A 37 -18.23 -1.49 -2.61
C ASN A 37 -18.44 -1.64 -4.11
N MET A 38 -17.42 -1.36 -4.91
CA MET A 38 -17.48 -1.46 -6.37
C MET A 38 -16.85 -2.74 -6.94
N GLY A 39 -16.28 -3.60 -6.09
CA GLY A 39 -15.55 -4.80 -6.52
C GLY A 39 -16.21 -6.11 -6.10
N ASN A 40 -16.11 -7.13 -6.95
CA ASN A 40 -16.77 -8.44 -6.78
C ASN A 40 -16.16 -9.31 -5.66
N LYS A 41 -14.97 -8.96 -5.15
CA LYS A 41 -14.22 -9.78 -4.18
C LYS A 41 -14.09 -9.15 -2.81
N GLY A 42 -14.06 -7.82 -2.71
CA GLY A 42 -14.02 -7.13 -1.42
C GLY A 42 -15.40 -7.15 -0.75
N MET A 43 -15.44 -6.79 0.53
CA MET A 43 -16.70 -6.53 1.24
C MET A 43 -16.53 -5.31 2.15
N ILE A 44 -17.54 -4.46 2.23
CA ILE A 44 -17.60 -3.42 3.25
C ILE A 44 -18.62 -3.85 4.31
N ALA A 45 -18.16 -4.01 5.54
CA ALA A 45 -18.99 -4.29 6.70
C ALA A 45 -18.40 -3.59 7.94
N ASP A 46 -19.24 -3.12 8.85
CA ASP A 46 -18.80 -2.48 10.10
C ASP A 46 -17.74 -1.39 9.93
N ASN A 47 -17.92 -0.53 8.91
CA ASN A 47 -16.98 0.54 8.56
C ASN A 47 -15.55 0.04 8.26
N LYS A 48 -15.45 -1.18 7.71
CA LYS A 48 -14.18 -1.79 7.31
C LYS A 48 -14.30 -2.39 5.93
N LEU A 49 -13.24 -2.23 5.13
CA LEU A 49 -13.06 -2.95 3.88
C LEU A 49 -12.30 -4.25 4.17
N TYR A 50 -12.94 -5.37 3.87
CA TYR A 50 -12.36 -6.71 3.89
C TYR A 50 -11.87 -7.06 2.48
N MET A 51 -10.62 -7.51 2.39
CA MET A 51 -9.96 -7.87 1.14
C MET A 51 -9.52 -9.34 1.25
N PRO A 52 -10.22 -10.30 0.66
CA PRO A 52 -9.94 -11.72 0.89
C PRO A 52 -8.60 -12.19 0.31
N GLU A 53 -8.05 -11.47 -0.67
CA GLU A 53 -6.80 -11.84 -1.36
C GLU A 53 -6.03 -10.59 -1.85
N PRO A 54 -4.76 -10.73 -2.26
CA PRO A 54 -4.03 -9.63 -2.91
C PRO A 54 -4.75 -9.15 -4.17
N GLY A 55 -4.83 -7.83 -4.38
CA GLY A 55 -5.50 -7.27 -5.56
C GLY A 55 -5.84 -5.79 -5.46
N CYS A 56 -6.61 -5.31 -6.44
CA CYS A 56 -7.14 -3.94 -6.44
C CYS A 56 -8.60 -3.94 -6.00
N TYR A 57 -8.92 -3.06 -5.06
CA TYR A 57 -10.23 -2.91 -4.45
C TYR A 57 -10.71 -1.48 -4.59
N ALA A 58 -11.99 -1.30 -4.90
CA ALA A 58 -12.57 0.02 -5.09
C ALA A 58 -13.67 0.27 -4.06
N ILE A 59 -13.53 1.38 -3.33
CA ILE A 59 -14.60 1.90 -2.45
C ILE A 59 -15.12 3.19 -3.05
N LYS A 60 -16.44 3.35 -3.01
CA LYS A 60 -17.12 4.57 -3.46
C LYS A 60 -17.94 5.15 -2.33
N ALA A 61 -17.80 6.44 -2.07
CA ALA A 61 -18.77 7.20 -1.30
C ALA A 61 -19.70 7.92 -2.28
N ILE A 62 -21.00 7.81 -2.08
CA ILE A 62 -22.02 8.50 -2.89
C ILE A 62 -23.08 9.14 -1.97
N ASN A 63 -23.58 10.33 -2.31
CA ASN A 63 -24.71 10.96 -1.62
C ASN A 63 -26.01 10.90 -2.45
N GLU A 64 -27.13 11.35 -1.87
CA GLU A 64 -28.44 11.38 -2.56
C GLU A 64 -28.49 12.31 -3.77
N LYS A 65 -27.59 13.29 -3.84
CA LYS A 65 -27.48 14.26 -4.95
C LYS A 65 -26.67 13.72 -6.12
N GLY A 66 -26.06 12.53 -5.98
CA GLY A 66 -25.22 11.92 -7.01
C GLY A 66 -23.75 12.31 -6.96
N ASP A 67 -23.31 13.09 -5.97
CA ASP A 67 -21.88 13.36 -5.77
C ASP A 67 -21.18 12.07 -5.35
N GLU A 68 -20.14 11.70 -6.09
CA GLU A 68 -19.39 10.48 -5.82
C GLU A 68 -17.88 10.68 -5.70
N LYS A 69 -17.27 9.87 -4.85
CA LYS A 69 -15.82 9.78 -4.70
C LYS A 69 -15.39 8.33 -4.63
N THR A 70 -14.54 7.93 -5.57
CA THR A 70 -14.00 6.57 -5.65
C THR A 70 -12.53 6.56 -5.25
N PHE A 71 -12.13 5.53 -4.49
CA PHE A 71 -10.75 5.24 -4.14
C PHE A 71 -10.40 3.82 -4.54
N PHE A 72 -9.20 3.66 -5.09
CA PHE A 72 -8.61 2.37 -5.40
C PHE A 72 -7.54 2.05 -4.37
N ILE A 73 -7.71 0.95 -3.68
CA ILE A 73 -6.82 0.43 -2.65
C ILE A 73 -6.17 -0.83 -3.18
N ARG A 74 -4.84 -0.90 -3.08
CA ARG A 74 -4.07 -2.10 -3.36
C ARG A 74 -3.96 -2.95 -2.09
N GLY A 75 -4.62 -4.10 -2.07
CA GLY A 75 -4.46 -5.12 -1.04
C GLY A 75 -3.21 -5.97 -1.31
N VAL A 76 -2.28 -6.04 -0.36
CA VAL A 76 -1.01 -6.79 -0.48
C VAL A 76 -0.70 -7.56 0.80
N ASN A 77 0.19 -8.53 0.77
CA ASN A 77 0.92 -8.96 1.96
C ASN A 77 2.15 -8.05 2.07
N TYR A 78 2.34 -7.35 3.20
CA TYR A 78 3.47 -6.41 3.34
C TYR A 78 4.82 -7.07 3.17
N ASP A 79 4.98 -8.31 3.64
CA ASP A 79 6.23 -9.06 3.59
C ASP A 79 6.59 -9.35 2.12
N GLU A 80 5.62 -9.90 1.37
CA GLU A 80 5.79 -10.20 -0.05
C GLU A 80 5.96 -8.93 -0.89
N ASP A 81 5.25 -7.85 -0.54
CA ASP A 81 5.31 -6.60 -1.29
C ASP A 81 6.63 -5.86 -1.11
N VAL A 82 7.27 -5.96 0.06
CA VAL A 82 8.65 -5.47 0.26
C VAL A 82 9.59 -6.15 -0.75
N ILE A 83 9.53 -7.47 -0.88
CA ILE A 83 10.36 -8.22 -1.83
C ILE A 83 10.03 -7.81 -3.27
N ARG A 84 8.73 -7.71 -3.60
CA ARG A 84 8.26 -7.36 -4.95
C ARG A 84 8.69 -5.95 -5.35
N LEU A 85 8.56 -4.97 -4.46
CA LEU A 85 8.95 -3.58 -4.72
C LEU A 85 10.46 -3.46 -4.93
N ILE A 86 11.28 -4.21 -4.18
CA ILE A 86 12.72 -4.27 -4.45
C ILE A 86 13.00 -4.84 -5.84
N ARG A 87 12.40 -5.99 -6.19
CA ARG A 87 12.59 -6.60 -7.52
C ARG A 87 12.20 -5.66 -8.67
N VAL A 88 11.11 -4.91 -8.52
CA VAL A 88 10.66 -3.95 -9.55
C VAL A 88 11.60 -2.75 -9.66
N ASN A 89 12.17 -2.28 -8.56
CA ASN A 89 13.03 -1.09 -8.56
C ASN A 89 14.48 -1.39 -8.92
N ILE A 90 14.97 -2.58 -8.59
CA ILE A 90 16.39 -2.96 -8.66
C ILE A 90 16.65 -4.05 -9.71
N GLY A 91 15.60 -4.72 -10.19
CA GLY A 91 15.72 -5.93 -11.00
C GLY A 91 15.77 -7.18 -10.15
N ASP A 92 15.81 -8.35 -10.78
CA ASP A 92 15.84 -9.61 -10.04
C ASP A 92 17.11 -9.70 -9.20
N VAL A 93 16.96 -10.09 -7.93
CA VAL A 93 18.07 -10.16 -6.94
C VAL A 93 18.94 -11.41 -7.19
N GLU A 94 18.87 -11.97 -8.40
CA GLU A 94 19.81 -12.95 -8.96
C GLU A 94 20.94 -12.27 -9.76
N SER A 95 20.89 -10.94 -9.91
CA SER A 95 22.07 -10.14 -10.27
C SER A 95 23.23 -10.47 -9.30
N PRO A 96 24.48 -10.57 -9.78
CA PRO A 96 25.63 -10.87 -8.93
C PRO A 96 25.87 -9.83 -7.82
N LYS A 97 25.18 -8.69 -7.86
CA LYS A 97 25.21 -7.65 -6.83
C LYS A 97 24.07 -7.81 -5.82
N THR A 98 24.43 -7.83 -4.55
CA THR A 98 23.52 -7.73 -3.41
C THR A 98 22.81 -6.37 -3.38
N ILE A 99 21.68 -6.28 -2.67
CA ILE A 99 20.98 -5.00 -2.44
C ILE A 99 21.92 -3.94 -1.84
N ARG A 100 22.86 -4.35 -0.98
CA ARG A 100 23.85 -3.43 -0.37
C ARG A 100 24.79 -2.84 -1.41
N GLU A 101 25.26 -3.65 -2.36
CA GLU A 101 26.15 -3.18 -3.43
C GLU A 101 25.44 -2.21 -4.36
N ILE A 102 24.20 -2.51 -4.72
CA ILE A 102 23.40 -1.63 -5.58
C ILE A 102 23.09 -0.30 -4.88
N MET A 103 22.78 -0.36 -3.59
CA MET A 103 22.45 0.84 -2.81
C MET A 103 23.65 1.71 -2.45
N ARG A 104 24.86 1.14 -2.36
CA ARG A 104 26.11 1.91 -2.17
C ARG A 104 26.38 2.88 -3.31
N GLU A 105 25.86 2.59 -4.49
CA GLU A 105 25.97 3.45 -5.68
C GLU A 105 24.90 4.57 -5.66
N SER A 106 23.96 4.56 -4.72
CA SER A 106 22.93 5.59 -4.56
C SER A 106 23.34 6.64 -3.52
N SER A 107 23.04 7.92 -3.80
CA SER A 107 23.29 9.05 -2.90
C SER A 107 22.28 9.18 -1.75
N TYR A 108 21.34 8.24 -1.63
CA TYR A 108 20.25 8.27 -0.66
C TYR A 108 20.54 7.38 0.54
N ASP A 109 20.05 7.79 1.73
CA ASP A 109 20.06 6.91 2.92
C ASP A 109 19.13 5.71 2.69
N SER A 110 19.76 4.61 2.29
CA SER A 110 19.14 3.36 1.87
C SER A 110 19.06 2.33 3.01
N ASN A 111 19.49 2.70 4.23
CA ASN A 111 19.55 1.78 5.36
C ASN A 111 18.18 1.18 5.70
N THR A 112 17.12 1.98 5.67
CA THR A 112 15.75 1.50 5.94
C THR A 112 15.30 0.48 4.89
N ILE A 113 15.67 0.68 3.63
CA ILE A 113 15.33 -0.22 2.51
C ILE A 113 16.06 -1.54 2.67
N ILE A 114 17.39 -1.49 2.85
CA ILE A 114 18.25 -2.65 3.03
C ILE A 114 17.79 -3.47 4.23
N ARG A 115 17.65 -2.82 5.40
CA ARG A 115 17.27 -3.51 6.65
C ARG A 115 15.92 -4.18 6.54
N THR A 116 14.91 -3.49 6.01
CA THR A 116 13.56 -4.06 5.88
C THR A 116 13.53 -5.21 4.88
N PHE A 117 14.23 -5.08 3.75
CA PHE A 117 14.34 -6.17 2.79
C PHE A 117 15.04 -7.40 3.36
N GLU A 118 16.18 -7.22 4.04
CA GLU A 118 16.95 -8.34 4.59
C GLU A 118 16.21 -9.03 5.74
N ASP A 119 15.57 -8.27 6.61
CA ASP A 119 14.74 -8.81 7.70
C ASP A 119 13.61 -9.68 7.17
N VAL A 120 12.99 -9.30 6.05
CA VAL A 120 11.94 -10.10 5.41
C VAL A 120 12.52 -11.30 4.67
N LYS A 121 13.46 -11.06 3.73
CA LYS A 121 13.95 -12.09 2.80
C LYS A 121 14.79 -13.16 3.48
N TYR A 122 15.65 -12.76 4.41
CA TYR A 122 16.61 -13.66 5.08
C TYR A 122 16.24 -13.91 6.53
N GLY A 123 15.68 -12.90 7.21
CA GLY A 123 15.27 -13.00 8.61
C GLY A 123 13.89 -13.60 8.83
N HIS A 124 13.08 -13.77 7.78
CA HIS A 124 11.67 -14.21 7.85
C HIS A 124 10.83 -13.42 8.86
N LYS A 125 11.14 -12.12 9.05
CA LYS A 125 10.41 -11.25 9.96
C LYS A 125 9.21 -10.64 9.24
N ASN A 126 8.08 -10.63 9.94
CA ASN A 126 6.88 -9.92 9.48
C ASN A 126 7.07 -8.40 9.58
N VAL A 127 6.44 -7.68 8.65
CA VAL A 127 6.43 -6.22 8.58
C VAL A 127 5.07 -5.72 9.03
N ASP A 128 5.05 -4.90 10.08
CA ASP A 128 3.84 -4.22 10.52
C ASP A 128 3.55 -2.96 9.66
N ARG A 129 2.41 -2.31 9.94
CA ARG A 129 2.00 -1.10 9.22
C ARG A 129 3.04 0.01 9.30
N VAL A 130 3.55 0.32 10.48
CA VAL A 130 4.45 1.46 10.69
C VAL A 130 5.73 1.26 9.90
N ARG A 131 6.32 0.07 10.02
CA ARG A 131 7.54 -0.30 9.32
C ARG A 131 7.34 -0.34 7.80
N TYR A 132 6.18 -0.83 7.34
CA TYR A 132 5.86 -0.84 5.91
C TYR A 132 5.72 0.58 5.35
N GLU A 133 5.11 1.51 6.09
CA GLU A 133 5.02 2.91 5.69
C GLU A 133 6.40 3.58 5.59
N GLU A 134 7.29 3.36 6.56
CA GLU A 134 8.67 3.87 6.51
C GLU A 134 9.42 3.33 5.29
N PHE A 135 9.25 2.05 5.00
CA PHE A 135 9.80 1.42 3.79
C PHE A 135 9.27 2.06 2.52
N LEU A 136 7.95 2.26 2.39
CA LEU A 136 7.35 2.92 1.22
C LEU A 136 7.89 4.34 1.02
N ARG A 137 8.04 5.13 2.09
CA ARG A 137 8.65 6.46 2.00
C ARG A 137 10.10 6.38 1.52
N ALA A 138 10.87 5.43 2.02
CA ALA A 138 12.26 5.24 1.62
C ALA A 138 12.38 4.83 0.14
N ILE A 139 11.55 3.88 -0.32
CA ILE A 139 11.45 3.50 -1.74
C ILE A 139 11.06 4.69 -2.60
N GLY A 140 10.03 5.44 -2.20
CA GLY A 140 9.57 6.63 -2.91
C GLY A 140 10.68 7.66 -3.09
N ARG A 141 11.48 7.94 -2.05
CA ARG A 141 12.62 8.86 -2.14
C ARG A 141 13.76 8.35 -3.03
N THR A 142 13.98 7.03 -3.08
CA THR A 142 15.17 6.45 -3.71
C THR A 142 14.94 6.11 -5.19
N PHE A 143 13.77 5.56 -5.54
CA PHE A 143 13.53 5.00 -6.88
C PHE A 143 12.34 5.60 -7.62
N ASN A 144 11.51 6.40 -6.96
CA ASN A 144 10.27 6.99 -7.51
C ASN A 144 9.24 6.00 -8.09
N LYS A 145 9.42 4.67 -8.01
CA LYS A 145 8.44 3.68 -8.47
C LYS A 145 7.82 2.90 -7.31
N VAL A 146 6.50 3.03 -7.19
CA VAL A 146 5.66 2.20 -6.33
C VAL A 146 4.51 1.66 -7.16
N ILE A 147 4.10 0.41 -6.91
CA ILE A 147 3.00 -0.22 -7.63
C ILE A 147 1.69 0.20 -6.96
N ILE A 148 0.82 0.87 -7.72
CA ILE A 148 -0.50 1.33 -7.29
C ILE A 148 -1.61 0.75 -8.18
N CYS A 149 -2.86 0.85 -7.73
CA CYS A 149 -4.02 0.56 -8.57
C CYS A 149 -4.40 1.84 -9.32
N GLU A 150 -4.58 1.73 -10.64
CA GLU A 150 -5.03 2.84 -11.49
C GLU A 150 -6.54 2.76 -11.73
N ASN A 151 -7.14 3.92 -12.01
CA ASN A 151 -8.52 4.05 -12.45
C ASN A 151 -8.56 3.54 -13.90
N SER A 152 -8.99 2.29 -14.12
CA SER A 152 -9.09 1.71 -15.47
C SER A 152 -10.26 2.29 -16.24
#